data_AF-A0A968A221-F1
#
_entry.id   AF-A0A968A221-F1
#
_cell.length_a   1.000
_cell.length_b   1.000
_cell.length_c   1.000
_cell.angle_alpha   90.00
_cell.angle_beta   90.00
_cell.angle_gamma   90.00
#
_symmetry.space_group_name_H-M   'P 1'
#
loop_
_entity.id
_entity.type
_entity.pdbx_description
1 polymer ?
#
loop_
_entity_poly.entity_id
_entity_poly.type
_entity_poly.pdbx_seq_one_letter_code
_entity_poly.pdbx_strand_id
1 'polypeptide(L)' 'MRPIVDGLEIEYNQTVEFERINASTPEGLEIFNTYALFGHPGFLILDEQGELIWQSVGEQPGEDIESALLSAIEDM' A
#
# COMPACT_ATOMS: atom_id res chain seq x y z
N MET A 1 -5.22 -0.25 -16.29
CA MET A 1 -6.28 -0.21 -15.25
C MET A 1 -6.16 1.11 -14.53
N ARG A 2 -7.26 1.81 -14.22
CA ARG A 2 -7.19 2.99 -13.32
C ARG A 2 -6.74 2.46 -11.97
N PRO A 3 -5.72 3.04 -11.32
CA PRO A 3 -5.28 2.54 -10.04
C PRO A 3 -6.45 2.71 -9.07
N ILE A 4 -6.88 1.60 -8.50
CA ILE A 4 -8.01 1.56 -7.56
C ILE A 4 -7.75 2.51 -6.37
N VAL A 5 -6.47 2.71 -6.05
CA VAL A 5 -5.94 3.63 -5.05
C VAL A 5 -6.08 5.11 -5.40
N ASP A 6 -6.32 5.52 -6.66
CA ASP A 6 -6.44 6.95 -7.01
C ASP A 6 -7.62 7.63 -6.29
N GLY A 7 -8.71 6.88 -6.04
CA GLY A 7 -9.85 7.39 -5.27
C GLY A 7 -9.52 7.57 -3.78
N LEU A 8 -8.82 6.58 -3.21
CA LEU A 8 -8.41 6.58 -1.80
C LEU A 8 -7.35 7.66 -1.53
N GLU A 9 -6.42 7.88 -2.46
CA GLU A 9 -5.40 8.93 -2.36
C GLU A 9 -6.06 10.32 -2.25
N ILE A 10 -7.13 10.59 -3.00
CA ILE A 10 -7.85 11.88 -2.92
C ILE A 10 -8.57 12.03 -1.57
N GLU A 11 -9.15 10.97 -1.05
CA GLU A 11 -9.95 11.02 0.17
C GLU A 11 -9.09 11.04 1.45
N TYR A 12 -7.98 10.30 1.45
CA TYR A 12 -7.15 10.09 2.65
C TYR A 12 -5.78 10.79 2.59
N ASN A 13 -5.43 11.57 1.55
CA ASN A 13 -4.10 12.25 1.48
C ASN A 13 -3.77 13.16 2.66
N GLN A 14 -4.77 13.60 3.44
CA GLN A 14 -4.53 14.45 4.59
C GLN A 14 -4.13 13.66 5.84
N THR A 15 -4.41 12.36 5.86
CA THR A 15 -4.21 11.47 7.01
C THR A 15 -3.16 10.39 6.71
N VAL A 16 -3.06 9.97 5.44
CA VAL A 16 -2.19 8.89 5.00
C VAL A 16 -1.33 9.37 3.85
N GLU A 17 -0.04 9.06 3.91
CA GLU A 17 0.89 9.25 2.81
C GLU A 17 0.80 8.07 1.81
N PHE A 18 0.51 8.38 0.54
CA PHE A 18 0.46 7.39 -0.53
C PHE A 18 1.75 7.46 -1.34
N GLU A 19 2.54 6.39 -1.29
CA GLU A 19 3.78 6.27 -2.06
C GLU A 19 3.66 5.18 -3.14
N ARG A 20 4.07 5.52 -4.37
CA ARG A 20 4.09 4.60 -5.52
C ARG A 20 5.51 4.15 -5.81
N ILE A 21 5.85 2.96 -5.35
CA ILE A 21 7.17 2.38 -5.57
C ILE A 21 7.23 1.67 -6.92
N ASN A 22 8.20 2.05 -7.74
CA ASN A 22 8.49 1.37 -9.00
C ASN A 22 9.45 0.19 -8.76
N ALA A 23 8.93 -1.04 -8.81
CA ALA A 23 9.71 -2.25 -8.66
C ALA A 23 10.76 -2.51 -9.78
N SER A 24 10.81 -1.67 -10.81
CA SER A 24 11.84 -1.76 -11.87
C SER A 24 13.10 -0.96 -11.53
N THR A 25 13.09 -0.14 -10.46
CA THR A 25 14.28 0.57 -9.98
C THR A 25 15.01 -0.25 -8.91
N PRO A 26 16.32 -0.06 -8.73
CA PRO A 26 17.08 -0.75 -7.68
C PRO A 26 16.51 -0.52 -6.28
N GLU A 27 16.10 0.71 -5.99
CA GLU A 27 15.48 1.10 -4.72
C GLU A 27 14.12 0.42 -4.53
N GLY A 28 13.29 0.37 -5.57
CA GLY A 28 12.01 -0.33 -5.50
C GLY A 28 12.17 -1.84 -5.35
N LEU A 29 13.18 -2.44 -5.99
CA LEU A 29 13.52 -3.86 -5.77
C LEU A 29 13.95 -4.13 -4.33
N GLU A 30 14.72 -3.23 -3.71
CA GLU A 30 15.14 -3.38 -2.32
C GLU A 30 13.93 -3.37 -1.38
N ILE A 31 13.00 -2.43 -1.58
CA ILE A 31 11.73 -2.37 -0.83
C ILE A 31 10.91 -3.65 -1.04
N PHE A 32 10.76 -4.10 -2.28
CA PHE A 32 10.01 -5.33 -2.59
C PHE A 32 10.62 -6.57 -1.91
N ASN A 33 11.95 -6.68 -1.88
CA ASN A 33 12.62 -7.76 -1.17
C ASN A 33 12.48 -7.63 0.35
N THR A 34 12.57 -6.41 0.88
CA THR A 34 12.47 -6.12 2.32
C THR A 34 11.10 -6.53 2.88
N TYR A 35 10.03 -6.20 2.15
CA TYR A 35 8.66 -6.54 2.54
C TYR A 35 8.17 -7.86 1.93
N ALA A 36 9.05 -8.64 1.29
CA ALA A 36 8.72 -9.94 0.72
C ALA A 36 7.53 -9.93 -0.26
N LEU A 37 7.42 -8.88 -1.08
CA LEU A 37 6.38 -8.73 -2.11
C LEU A 37 6.71 -9.60 -3.32
N PHE A 38 6.25 -10.85 -3.33
CA PHE A 38 6.52 -11.83 -4.40
C PHE A 38 5.59 -11.72 -5.63
N GLY A 39 5.13 -10.52 -5.99
CA GLY A 39 4.29 -10.34 -7.19
C GLY A 39 3.81 -8.91 -7.43
N HIS A 40 3.12 -8.71 -8.55
CA HIS A 40 2.55 -7.42 -8.95
C HIS A 40 1.07 -7.55 -9.34
N PRO A 41 0.25 -6.51 -9.08
CA PRO A 41 0.55 -5.36 -8.22
C PRO A 41 0.72 -5.78 -6.75
N GLY A 42 1.55 -5.05 -6.00
CA GLY A 42 1.75 -5.25 -4.56
C GLY A 42 1.26 -4.02 -3.81
N PHE A 43 0.57 -4.24 -2.70
CA PHE A 43 0.03 -3.20 -1.83
C PHE A 43 0.57 -3.41 -0.42
N LEU A 44 0.99 -2.32 0.22
CA LEU A 44 1.53 -2.29 1.59
C LEU A 44 0.82 -1.18 2.36
N ILE A 45 0.53 -1.43 3.63
CA ILE A 45 0.11 -0.42 4.60
C ILE A 45 1.09 -0.53 5.76
N LEU A 46 1.76 0.57 6.06
CA LEU A 46 2.76 0.68 7.12
C LEU A 46 2.23 1.61 8.22
N ASP A 47 2.68 1.41 9.45
CA ASP A 47 2.47 2.37 10.53
C ASP A 47 3.50 3.53 10.47
N GLU A 48 3.38 4.49 11.40
CA GLU A 48 4.31 5.62 11.52
C GLU A 48 5.75 5.20 11.90
N GLN A 49 5.96 3.98 12.38
CA GLN A 49 7.27 3.42 12.70
C GLN A 49 7.86 2.65 11.49
N GLY A 50 7.11 2.51 10.40
CA GLY A 50 7.48 1.73 9.22
C GLY A 50 7.29 0.23 9.39
N GLU A 51 6.53 -0.22 10.40
CA GLU A 51 6.18 -1.63 10.55
C GLU A 51 4.99 -1.98 9.65
N LEU A 52 4.99 -3.22 9.16
CA LEU A 52 3.97 -3.70 8.24
C LEU A 52 2.66 -4.03 8.97
N ILE A 53 1.61 -3.22 8.77
CA ILE A 53 0.27 -3.50 9.27
C ILE A 53 -0.45 -4.48 8.34
N TRP A 54 -0.36 -4.26 7.03
CA TRP A 54 -1.07 -5.06 6.05
C TRP A 54 -0.33 -5.13 4.71
N GLN A 55 -0.45 -6.27 4.02
CA GLN A 55 0.04 -6.43 2.66
C GLN A 55 -0.88 -7.31 1.84
N SER A 56 -0.90 -7.07 0.53
CA SER A 56 -1.52 -7.96 -0.43
C SER A 56 -0.81 -7.95 -1.78
N VAL A 57 -0.84 -9.08 -2.46
CA VAL A 57 -0.22 -9.28 -3.78
C VAL A 57 -1.27 -9.78 -4.75
N GLY A 58 -1.34 -9.14 -5.91
CA GLY A 58 -2.31 -9.41 -6.95
C GLY A 58 -3.41 -8.35 -7.03
N GLU A 59 -4.32 -8.52 -7.98
CA GLU A 59 -5.46 -7.62 -8.14
C GLU A 59 -6.39 -7.74 -6.94
N GLN A 60 -6.69 -6.61 -6.29
CA GLN A 60 -7.59 -6.53 -5.14
C GLN A 60 -8.73 -5.56 -5.44
N PRO A 61 -9.95 -5.83 -4.95
CA PRO A 61 -11.03 -4.84 -4.91
C PRO A 61 -10.62 -3.59 -4.13
N GLY A 62 -11.15 -2.43 -4.51
CA GLY A 62 -10.87 -1.18 -3.79
C GLY A 62 -11.42 -1.17 -2.38
N GLU A 63 -12.58 -1.79 -2.19
CA GLU A 63 -13.22 -1.98 -0.88
C GLU A 63 -12.35 -2.75 0.12
N ASP A 64 -11.56 -3.73 -0.34
CA ASP A 64 -10.67 -4.50 0.53
C ASP A 64 -9.46 -3.65 0.97
N ILE A 65 -8.89 -2.87 0.05
CA ILE A 65 -7.77 -1.96 0.34
C ILE A 65 -8.25 -0.85 1.29
N GLU A 66 -9.42 -0.28 1.04
CA GLU A 66 -10.03 0.74 1.87
C GLU A 66 -10.34 0.22 3.28
N SER A 67 -10.91 -0.98 3.40
CA SER A 67 -11.20 -1.59 4.70
C SER A 67 -9.92 -1.84 5.51
N ALA A 68 -8.83 -2.27 4.85
CA ALA A 68 -7.54 -2.43 5.49
C ALA A 68 -6.94 -1.08 5.93
N LEU A 69 -7.08 -0.04 5.11
CA LEU A 69 -6.66 1.32 5.42
C LEU A 69 -7.39 1.89 6.64
N LEU A 70 -8.72 1.76 6.66
CA LEU A 70 -9.54 2.23 7.78
C LEU A 70 -9.18 1.50 9.07
N SER A 71 -8.99 0.18 9.00
CA SER A 71 -8.56 -0.61 10.17
C SER A 71 -7.19 -0.15 10.69
N ALA A 72 -6.27 0.23 9.79
CA ALA A 72 -4.97 0.76 10.18
C ALA A 72 -5.08 2.14 10.86
N ILE A 73 -5.94 3.02 10.34
CA ILE A 73 -6.16 4.36 10.92
C ILE A 73 -6.83 4.27 12.29
N GLU A 74 -7.77 3.35 12.49
CA GLU A 74 -8.49 3.19 13.75
C GLU A 74 -7.63 2.61 14.89
N ASP A 75 -6.55 1.89 14.57
CA ASP A 75 -5.65 1.27 15.55
C ASP A 75 -4.49 2.21 15.99
N MET A 76 -4.33 3.36 15.32
CA MET A 76 -3.33 4.41 15.61
C MET A 76 -3.83 5.45 16.63
#